data_AF-A0A418VLI3-F1
#
_entry.id   AF-A0A418VLI3-F1
#
_cell.length_a   1.000
_cell.length_b   1.000
_cell.length_c   1.000
_cell.angle_alpha   90.00
_cell.angle_beta   90.00
_cell.angle_gamma   90.00
#
_symmetry.space_group_name_H-M   'P 1'
#
loop_
_entity.id
_entity.type
_entity.pdbx_description
1 polymer ?
#
loop_
_entity_poly.entity_id
_entity_poly.type
_entity_poly.pdbx_seq_one_letter_code
_entity_poly.pdbx_strand_id
1 'polypeptide(L)'
;MTRAPTHPASLLLIAAGFIIWALAFTLLYGGLSVGCAFGWQAMTMAGGNFLRVVLLAIWAVHMIALVGLLIYCLRLPRTGDSTPAFTRKAAIGTTVAALVATLWTGFPIPALSQCV
;
A
#
# COMPACT_ATOMS: atom_id res chain seq x y z
N MET A 1 34.31 16.29 -1.17
CA MET A 1 32.96 15.69 -1.08
C MET A 1 32.62 15.05 -2.42
N THR A 2 32.92 13.77 -2.60
CA THR A 2 32.57 13.02 -3.82
C THR A 2 31.17 12.44 -3.66
N ARG A 3 30.20 12.91 -4.47
CA ARG A 3 28.87 12.30 -4.55
C ARG A 3 29.03 10.89 -5.15
N ALA A 4 28.81 9.85 -4.35
CA ALA A 4 28.65 8.51 -4.87
C ALA A 4 27.43 8.49 -5.84
N PRO A 5 27.50 7.78 -6.97
CA PRO A 5 26.39 7.69 -7.91
C PRO A 5 25.20 7.03 -7.20
N THR A 6 24.16 7.81 -6.91
CA THR A 6 22.88 7.28 -6.43
C THR A 6 22.24 6.51 -7.56
N HIS A 7 22.28 5.18 -7.49
CA HIS A 7 21.58 4.35 -8.45
C HIS A 7 20.07 4.69 -8.36
N PRO A 8 19.40 5.12 -9.46
CA PRO A 8 18.01 5.59 -9.42
C PRO A 8 17.05 4.56 -8.81
N ALA A 9 17.37 3.26 -8.96
CA ALA A 9 16.65 2.17 -8.32
C ALA A 9 16.61 2.25 -6.78
N SER A 10 17.65 2.80 -6.13
CA SER A 10 17.72 2.95 -4.67
C SER A 10 16.74 3.99 -4.15
N LEU A 11 16.56 5.09 -4.88
CA LEU A 11 15.60 6.13 -4.53
C LEU A 11 14.16 5.63 -4.74
N LEU A 12 13.93 4.90 -5.84
CA LEU A 12 12.64 4.27 -6.11
C LEU A 12 12.25 3.30 -5.00
N LEU A 13 13.19 2.51 -4.48
CA LEU A 13 12.94 1.54 -3.40
C LEU A 13 12.52 2.23 -2.09
N ILE A 14 13.08 3.40 -1.78
CA ILE A 14 12.68 4.18 -0.60
C ILE A 14 11.23 4.70 -0.76
N ALA A 15 10.86 5.15 -1.96
CA ALA A 15 9.53 5.69 -2.23
C ALA A 15 8.46 4.61 -2.46
N ALA A 16 8.86 3.38 -2.81
CA ALA A 16 7.96 2.31 -3.25
C ALA A 16 6.79 2.04 -2.30
N GLY A 17 7.05 1.98 -0.98
CA GLY A 17 6.00 1.78 0.02
C GLY A 17 4.91 2.86 -0.05
N PHE A 18 5.29 4.14 -0.12
CA PHE A 18 4.33 5.24 -0.22
C PHE A 18 3.64 5.33 -1.57
N ILE A 19 4.29 4.90 -2.66
CA ILE A 19 3.64 4.79 -3.98
C ILE A 19 2.51 3.75 -3.90
N ILE A 20 2.77 2.57 -3.32
CA ILE A 20 1.75 1.53 -3.15
C ILE A 20 0.61 2.05 -2.26
N TRP A 21 0.92 2.72 -1.16
CA TRP A 21 -0.10 3.33 -0.30
C TRP A 21 -0.93 4.40 -1.04
N ALA A 22 -0.31 5.27 -1.85
CA ALA A 22 -1.02 6.30 -2.61
C ALA A 22 -1.98 5.69 -3.65
N LEU A 23 -1.56 4.60 -4.31
CA LEU A 23 -2.41 3.82 -5.19
C LEU A 23 -3.58 3.20 -4.41
N ALA A 24 -3.32 2.59 -3.26
CA ALA A 24 -4.36 2.01 -2.39
C ALA A 24 -5.39 3.08 -2.01
N PHE A 25 -4.93 4.24 -1.53
CA PHE A 25 -5.79 5.34 -1.12
C PHE A 25 -6.66 5.82 -2.29
N THR A 26 -6.05 6.07 -3.45
CA THR A 26 -6.77 6.56 -4.64
C THR A 26 -7.81 5.56 -5.13
N LEU A 27 -7.46 4.27 -5.18
CA LEU A 27 -8.37 3.22 -5.63
C LEU A 27 -9.50 2.96 -4.63
N LEU A 28 -9.23 3.03 -3.33
CA LEU A 28 -10.27 2.85 -2.30
C LEU A 28 -11.27 4.01 -2.33
N TYR A 29 -10.81 5.26 -2.33
CA TYR A 29 -11.70 6.43 -2.33
C TYR A 29 -12.39 6.63 -3.69
N GLY A 30 -11.68 6.41 -4.79
CA GLY A 30 -12.25 6.44 -6.13
C GLY A 30 -13.28 5.32 -6.32
N GLY A 31 -12.93 4.10 -5.91
CA GLY A 31 -13.81 2.94 -5.96
C GLY A 31 -15.05 3.08 -5.09
N LEU A 32 -14.91 3.69 -3.90
CA LEU A 32 -16.05 4.04 -3.04
C LEU A 32 -16.98 5.02 -3.75
N SER A 33 -16.45 6.11 -4.29
CA SER A 33 -17.23 7.17 -4.95
C SER A 33 -17.96 6.63 -6.18
N VAL A 34 -17.26 5.89 -7.03
CA VAL A 34 -17.83 5.22 -8.22
C VAL A 34 -18.89 4.20 -7.77
N GLY A 35 -18.56 3.33 -6.82
CA GLY A 35 -19.47 2.30 -6.34
C GLY A 35 -20.77 2.86 -5.79
N CYS A 36 -20.70 3.93 -4.99
CA CYS A 36 -21.89 4.60 -4.48
C CYS A 36 -22.71 5.27 -5.59
N ALA A 37 -22.06 5.92 -6.56
CA ALA A 37 -22.73 6.58 -7.69
C ALA A 37 -23.45 5.58 -8.62
N PHE A 38 -22.89 4.38 -8.80
CA PHE A 38 -23.45 3.33 -9.66
C PHE A 38 -24.29 2.28 -8.89
N GLY A 39 -24.56 2.49 -7.60
CA GLY A 39 -25.45 1.63 -6.82
C GLY A 39 -24.88 0.23 -6.48
N TRP A 40 -23.56 0.06 -6.48
CA TRP A 40 -22.92 -1.24 -6.22
C TRP A 40 -23.19 -1.79 -4.81
N GLN A 41 -23.59 -0.92 -3.87
CA GLN A 41 -24.05 -1.31 -2.55
C GLN A 41 -25.36 -2.12 -2.55
N ALA A 42 -26.18 -2.01 -3.61
CA ALA A 42 -27.43 -2.76 -3.74
C ALA A 42 -27.24 -4.14 -4.41
N MET A 43 -26.10 -4.35 -5.07
CA MET A 43 -25.77 -5.63 -5.70
C MET A 43 -25.21 -6.60 -4.66
N THR A 44 -25.76 -7.81 -4.58
CA THR A 44 -25.29 -8.84 -3.64
C THR A 44 -24.25 -9.75 -4.29
N MET A 45 -23.09 -9.93 -3.66
CA MET A 45 -22.05 -10.87 -4.10
C MET A 45 -21.36 -11.50 -2.88
N ALA A 46 -21.11 -12.82 -2.91
CA ALA A 46 -20.39 -13.57 -1.88
C ALA A 46 -20.89 -13.37 -0.43
N GLY A 47 -22.21 -13.21 -0.23
CA GLY A 47 -22.81 -13.02 1.10
C GLY A 47 -22.72 -11.61 1.68
N GLY A 48 -22.19 -10.63 0.92
CA GLY A 48 -22.17 -9.20 1.26
C GLY A 48 -22.63 -8.33 0.08
N ASN A 49 -22.51 -7.01 0.23
CA ASN A 49 -22.68 -6.11 -0.92
C ASN A 49 -21.42 -6.10 -1.79
N PHE A 50 -21.61 -5.99 -3.11
CA PHE A 50 -20.56 -6.04 -4.12
C PHE A 50 -19.48 -4.98 -3.88
N LEU A 51 -19.89 -3.74 -3.54
CA LEU A 51 -18.98 -2.65 -3.23
C LEU A 51 -17.97 -3.01 -2.12
N ARG A 52 -18.44 -3.59 -1.01
CA ARG A 52 -17.58 -4.00 0.10
C ARG A 52 -16.60 -5.07 -0.32
N VAL A 53 -17.03 -6.05 -1.11
CA VAL A 53 -16.15 -7.10 -1.63
C VAL A 53 -15.03 -6.50 -2.50
N VAL A 54 -15.38 -5.56 -3.39
CA VAL A 54 -14.40 -4.87 -4.24
C VAL A 54 -13.40 -4.06 -3.40
N LEU A 55 -13.87 -3.28 -2.42
CA LEU A 55 -13.00 -2.48 -1.55
C LEU A 55 -12.08 -3.35 -0.70
N LEU A 56 -12.59 -4.45 -0.14
CA LEU A 56 -11.77 -5.42 0.60
C LEU A 56 -10.74 -6.09 -0.30
N ALA A 57 -11.09 -6.41 -1.55
CA ALA A 57 -10.14 -6.98 -2.51
C ALA A 57 -9.02 -5.99 -2.86
N ILE A 58 -9.36 -4.73 -3.15
CA ILE A 58 -8.37 -3.67 -3.38
C ILE A 58 -7.44 -3.55 -2.17
N TRP A 59 -8.00 -3.46 -0.96
CA TRP A 59 -7.21 -3.34 0.26
C TRP A 59 -6.30 -4.56 0.48
N ALA A 60 -6.82 -5.77 0.30
CA ALA A 60 -6.05 -7.01 0.47
C ALA A 60 -4.88 -7.12 -0.53
N VAL A 61 -5.09 -6.75 -1.79
CA VAL A 61 -4.03 -6.75 -2.82
C VAL A 61 -2.89 -5.79 -2.42
N HIS A 62 -3.22 -4.59 -1.95
CA HIS A 62 -2.21 -3.62 -1.53
C HIS A 62 -1.50 -4.05 -0.23
N MET A 63 -2.21 -4.70 0.69
CA MET A 63 -1.60 -5.33 1.88
C MET A 63 -0.59 -6.39 1.50
N ILE A 64 -0.96 -7.30 0.59
CA ILE A 64 -0.06 -8.34 0.09
C ILE A 64 1.17 -7.70 -0.59
N ALA A 65 0.97 -6.66 -1.39
CA ALA A 65 2.07 -5.94 -2.05
C ALA A 65 3.03 -5.30 -1.04
N LEU A 66 2.52 -4.64 0.01
CA LEU A 66 3.34 -4.01 1.06
C LEU A 66 4.06 -5.02 1.93
N VAL A 67 3.40 -6.12 2.33
CA VAL A 67 4.05 -7.22 3.06
C VAL A 67 5.13 -7.86 2.18
N GLY A 68 4.86 -8.08 0.89
CA GLY A 68 5.83 -8.59 -0.07
C GLY A 68 7.05 -7.67 -0.20
N LEU A 69 6.82 -6.36 -0.33
CA LEU A 69 7.88 -5.35 -0.39
C LEU A 69 8.70 -5.32 0.91
N LEU A 70 8.05 -5.41 2.07
CA LEU A 70 8.73 -5.45 3.36
C LEU A 70 9.63 -6.69 3.47
N ILE A 71 9.10 -7.87 3.12
CA ILE A 71 9.88 -9.12 3.09
C ILE A 71 11.07 -8.99 2.14
N TYR A 72 10.86 -8.40 0.96
CA TYR A 72 11.94 -8.12 0.00
C TYR A 72 13.03 -7.23 0.60
N CYS A 73 12.67 -6.10 1.21
CA CYS A 73 13.63 -5.19 1.86
C CYS A 73 14.37 -5.84 3.04
N LEU A 74 13.70 -6.71 3.81
CA LEU A 74 14.31 -7.43 4.91
C LEU A 74 15.34 -8.46 4.43
N ARG A 75 15.06 -9.13 3.31
CA ARG A 75 15.93 -10.14 2.67
C ARG A 75 17.08 -9.57 1.86
N LEU A 76 17.11 -8.25 1.61
CA LEU A 76 18.20 -7.60 0.89
C LEU A 76 19.54 -7.84 1.62
N PRO A 77 20.59 -8.33 0.93
CA PRO A 77 21.90 -8.56 1.52
C PRO A 77 22.44 -7.30 2.18
N ARG A 78 23.04 -7.45 3.36
CA ARG A 78 23.80 -6.38 4.00
C ARG A 78 25.15 -6.25 3.28
N THR A 79 25.24 -5.34 2.33
CA THR A 79 26.54 -4.94 1.79
C THR A 79 27.28 -4.10 2.83
N GLY A 80 28.60 -4.31 2.96
CA GLY A 80 29.43 -3.69 4.00
C GLY A 80 29.61 -2.18 3.87
N ASP A 81 29.16 -1.58 2.78
CA ASP A 81 29.23 -0.14 2.56
C ASP A 81 28.14 0.61 3.33
N SER A 82 28.47 1.80 3.84
CA SER A 82 27.59 2.62 4.67
C SER A 82 26.37 3.21 3.91
N THR A 83 26.55 3.58 2.64
CA THR A 83 25.49 4.13 1.78
C THR A 83 24.33 3.15 1.52
N PRO A 84 24.55 1.87 1.11
CA PRO A 84 23.46 0.92 0.92
C PRO A 84 22.76 0.53 2.24
N ALA A 85 23.43 0.63 3.39
CA ALA A 85 22.80 0.39 4.69
C ALA A 85 21.74 1.46 5.04
N PHE A 86 21.96 2.73 4.69
CA PHE A 86 20.97 3.80 4.88
C PHE A 86 19.74 3.58 4.01
N THR A 87 19.92 3.35 2.70
CA THR A 87 18.82 3.10 1.75
C THR A 87 17.94 1.94 2.22
N ARG A 88 18.54 0.85 2.67
CA ARG A 88 17.80 -0.30 3.20
C ARG A 88 16.97 0.05 4.43
N LYS A 89 17.55 0.77 5.41
CA LYS A 89 16.83 1.21 6.61
C LYS A 89 15.69 2.16 6.27
N ALA A 90 15.94 3.13 5.39
CA ALA A 90 14.94 4.08 4.92
C ALA A 90 13.80 3.36 4.20
N ALA A 91 14.09 2.46 3.26
CA ALA A 91 13.08 1.69 2.54
C ALA A 91 12.22 0.80 3.47
N ILE A 92 12.84 0.16 4.47
CA ILE A 92 12.08 -0.59 5.49
C ILE A 92 11.17 0.37 6.27
N GLY A 93 11.70 1.50 6.75
CA GLY A 93 10.93 2.47 7.52
C GLY A 93 9.74 3.04 6.75
N THR A 94 9.94 3.45 5.50
CA THR A 94 8.85 3.96 4.65
C THR A 94 7.83 2.88 4.31
N THR A 95 8.26 1.64 4.08
CA THR A 95 7.35 0.51 3.83
C THR A 95 6.51 0.17 5.06
N VAL A 96 7.10 0.18 6.26
CA VAL A 96 6.37 -0.02 7.53
C VAL A 96 5.35 1.11 7.75
N ALA A 97 5.75 2.36 7.55
CA ALA A 97 4.84 3.50 7.65
C ALA A 97 3.67 3.38 6.67
N ALA A 98 3.95 3.01 5.42
CA ALA A 98 2.93 2.78 4.39
C ALA A 98 1.99 1.62 4.73
N LEU A 99 2.50 0.55 5.35
CA LEU A 99 1.70 -0.59 5.79
C LEU A 99 0.75 -0.20 6.92
N VAL A 100 1.23 0.53 7.93
CA VAL A 100 0.39 1.07 9.01
C VAL A 100 -0.67 2.02 8.45
N ALA A 101 -0.28 2.92 7.54
CA ALA A 101 -1.20 3.83 6.90
C ALA A 101 -2.27 3.10 6.07
N THR A 102 -1.90 2.06 5.32
CA THR A 102 -2.84 1.24 4.53
C THR A 102 -3.78 0.45 5.43
N LEU A 103 -3.27 -0.03 6.57
CA LEU A 103 -4.08 -0.73 7.57
C LEU A 103 -5.13 0.21 8.14
N TRP A 104 -4.71 1.42 8.53
CA TRP A 104 -5.60 2.46 9.02
C TRP A 104 -6.66 2.87 7.99
N THR A 105 -6.27 3.04 6.72
CA THR A 105 -7.19 3.42 5.63
C THR A 105 -8.25 2.34 5.39
N GLY A 106 -7.90 1.05 5.43
CA GLY A 106 -8.85 -0.04 5.18
C GLY A 106 -9.62 -0.54 6.40
N PHE A 107 -9.16 -0.22 7.61
CA PHE A 107 -9.78 -0.65 8.86
C PHE A 107 -11.30 -0.37 8.97
N PRO A 108 -11.82 0.78 8.48
CA PRO A 108 -13.25 1.08 8.59
C PRO A 108 -14.15 0.32 7.59
N ILE A 109 -13.60 -0.24 6.50
CA ILE A 109 -14.34 -0.92 5.42
C ILE A 109 -15.32 -2.01 5.93
N PRO A 110 -14.91 -2.93 6.83
CA PRO A 110 -15.84 -3.95 7.34
C PRO A 110 -16.91 -3.41 8.28
N ALA A 111 -16.63 -2.33 9.03
CA ALA A 111 -17.47 -1.87 10.13
C ALA A 111 -18.49 -0.81 9.72
N LEU A 112 -18.15 0.07 8.78
CA LEU A 112 -18.98 1.23 8.43
C LEU A 112 -19.88 0.98 7.22
N SER A 113 -20.99 1.73 7.15
CA SER A 113 -21.76 1.91 5.92
C SER A 113 -20.92 2.66 4.89
N GLN A 114 -20.85 2.14 3.67
CA GLN A 114 -19.99 2.67 2.62
C GLN A 114 -20.59 3.88 1.91
N CYS A 115 -21.92 3.94 1.83
CA CYS A 115 -22.67 5.03 1.24
C CYS A 115 -23.69 5.51 2.27
N VAL A 116 -23.76 6.82 2.48
CA VAL A 116 -24.78 7.51 3.29
C VAL A 116 -25.57 8.45 2.41
#